data_AF-A0A9R0TSI8-F1
#
_entry.id   AF-A0A9R0TSI8-F1
#
_cell.length_a   1.000
_cell.length_b   1.000
_cell.length_c   1.000
_cell.angle_alpha   90.00
_cell.angle_beta   90.00
_cell.angle_gamma   90.00
#
_symmetry.space_group_name_H-M   'P 1'
#
loop_
_entity.id
_entity.type
_entity.pdbx_description
1 polymer ?
#
loop_
_entity_poly.entity_id
_entity_poly.type
_entity_poly.pdbx_seq_one_letter_code
_entity_poly.pdbx_strand_id
1 'polypeptide(L)'
;MEAKALPLSHFRARAGSPLLLSADASSAAVGRSRASRYDAGAPPSRAGMNGVPKLNPKFSTRRAGTSKVPIINFEVSHHRAVAAVRLLRADKGKAFVDLLNEKANDSGENEMGYVERTLGFSTRHLDDRDIRLVTVIVAGTVRWKRYIDYLIMSLCSEEKVFSNMEPLLLQILRIGFFEILKLNVPAYAVVDENVRLAKVALRPGAGNMVNAILRKLLLLKETDSLPLPKIEGDDRAQARALSIIYSHPVSII
;
A
#
# COMPACT_ATOMS: atom_id res chain seq x y z
N MET A 1 36.74 11.23 -38.77
CA MET A 1 37.25 10.06 -39.51
C MET A 1 37.18 8.90 -38.53
N GLU A 2 36.40 7.85 -38.68
CA GLU A 2 35.71 7.29 -39.83
C GLU A 2 34.55 6.45 -39.29
N ALA A 3 33.37 6.58 -39.92
CA ALA A 3 32.18 5.80 -39.60
C ALA A 3 32.26 4.43 -40.28
N LYS A 4 31.71 3.39 -39.67
CA LYS A 4 31.39 2.15 -40.40
C LYS A 4 29.98 1.69 -40.05
N ALA A 5 29.11 1.79 -41.05
CA ALA A 5 27.71 1.39 -41.05
C ALA A 5 27.50 0.21 -42.02
N LEU A 6 26.41 -0.54 -41.75
CA LEU A 6 25.61 -1.40 -42.65
C LEU A 6 26.12 -2.83 -42.97
N PRO A 7 25.22 -3.80 -43.32
CA PRO A 7 23.88 -3.59 -43.88
C PRO A 7 22.68 -4.38 -43.31
N LEU A 8 21.53 -3.81 -43.67
CA LEU A 8 20.16 -4.32 -43.64
C LEU A 8 19.96 -5.51 -44.58
N SER A 9 19.14 -6.47 -44.17
CA SER A 9 18.55 -7.48 -45.07
C SER A 9 17.02 -7.34 -45.09
N HIS A 10 16.51 -7.11 -46.30
CA HIS A 10 15.13 -7.08 -46.74
C HIS A 10 14.35 -8.36 -46.41
N PHE A 11 13.06 -8.24 -46.04
CA PHE A 11 12.01 -8.97 -46.76
C PHE A 11 10.63 -8.30 -46.65
N ARG A 12 9.83 -8.51 -47.68
CA ARG A 12 8.79 -7.65 -48.23
C ARG A 12 7.38 -8.11 -47.84
N ALA A 13 6.49 -7.12 -47.81
CA ALA A 13 5.03 -7.13 -47.70
C ALA A 13 4.24 -8.31 -48.30
N ARG A 14 3.06 -8.56 -47.71
CA ARG A 14 1.85 -8.87 -48.49
C ARG A 14 0.58 -8.36 -47.80
N ALA A 15 -0.18 -7.56 -48.56
CA ALA A 15 -1.53 -7.10 -48.29
C ALA A 15 -2.57 -8.19 -48.67
N GLY A 16 -3.77 -8.10 -48.10
CA GLY A 16 -4.95 -8.81 -48.58
C GLY A 16 -6.02 -9.10 -47.52
N SER A 17 -6.90 -8.12 -47.26
CA SER A 17 -8.25 -8.32 -46.68
C SER A 17 -9.21 -8.89 -47.76
N PRO A 18 -10.56 -8.95 -47.59
CA PRO A 18 -11.43 -9.48 -46.52
C PRO A 18 -12.59 -10.37 -47.07
N LEU A 19 -13.29 -11.16 -46.24
CA LEU A 19 -14.67 -11.68 -46.50
C LEU A 19 -15.38 -11.91 -45.15
N LEU A 20 -16.41 -11.14 -44.77
CA LEU A 20 -17.86 -11.36 -44.97
C LEU A 20 -18.35 -12.75 -44.53
N LEU A 21 -19.25 -12.84 -43.52
CA LEU A 21 -20.71 -12.85 -43.71
C LEU A 21 -21.46 -13.05 -42.36
N SER A 22 -22.64 -12.43 -42.33
CA SER A 22 -23.74 -12.42 -41.35
C SER A 22 -24.18 -13.74 -40.70
N ALA A 23 -24.85 -13.65 -39.55
CA ALA A 23 -26.26 -14.06 -39.44
C ALA A 23 -26.87 -13.66 -38.07
N ASP A 24 -27.99 -12.95 -38.15
CA ASP A 24 -28.98 -12.74 -37.10
C ASP A 24 -29.62 -14.05 -36.62
N ALA A 25 -30.04 -14.09 -35.36
CA ALA A 25 -31.22 -14.83 -34.94
C ALA A 25 -31.80 -14.23 -33.64
N SER A 26 -32.88 -13.48 -33.83
CA SER A 26 -33.84 -13.05 -32.82
C SER A 26 -34.84 -14.19 -32.54
N SER A 27 -35.45 -14.22 -31.35
CA SER A 27 -36.83 -14.70 -31.02
C SER A 27 -36.88 -15.18 -29.54
N ALA A 28 -37.48 -14.40 -28.62
CA ALA A 28 -38.84 -14.57 -28.07
C ALA A 28 -38.88 -15.59 -26.90
N ALA A 29 -39.74 -15.55 -25.87
CA ALA A 29 -40.90 -14.74 -25.52
C ALA A 29 -41.34 -15.10 -24.06
N VAL A 30 -42.04 -14.16 -23.40
CA VAL A 30 -43.24 -14.37 -22.55
C VAL A 30 -43.12 -15.01 -21.14
N GLY A 31 -43.75 -14.34 -20.14
CA GLY A 31 -44.38 -15.07 -19.02
C GLY A 31 -44.64 -14.37 -17.67
N ARG A 32 -45.54 -13.38 -17.63
CA ARG A 32 -46.48 -12.91 -16.56
C ARG A 32 -46.37 -13.35 -15.06
N SER A 33 -46.51 -12.33 -14.19
CA SER A 33 -47.42 -12.15 -13.03
C SER A 33 -47.52 -13.17 -11.87
N ARG A 34 -47.39 -12.70 -10.61
CA ARG A 34 -48.51 -12.34 -9.68
C ARG A 34 -48.03 -11.95 -8.27
N ALA A 35 -48.87 -11.18 -7.59
CA ALA A 35 -48.73 -10.59 -6.25
C ALA A 35 -49.27 -11.47 -5.11
N SER A 36 -48.83 -11.21 -3.86
CA SER A 36 -49.64 -11.21 -2.60
C SER A 36 -48.74 -10.72 -1.45
N ARG A 37 -48.94 -9.54 -0.84
CA ARG A 37 -49.87 -9.20 0.26
C ARG A 37 -49.93 -10.22 1.39
N TYR A 38 -49.37 -9.86 2.55
CA TYR A 38 -49.96 -10.07 3.88
C TYR A 38 -49.70 -8.82 4.73
N ASP A 39 -50.76 -8.38 5.40
CA ASP A 39 -50.90 -7.26 6.31
C ASP A 39 -51.55 -7.80 7.60
N ALA A 40 -51.49 -6.99 8.66
CA ALA A 40 -52.24 -7.04 9.92
C ALA A 40 -51.51 -7.49 11.20
N GLY A 41 -51.43 -6.55 12.16
CA GLY A 41 -52.07 -6.77 13.47
C GLY A 41 -51.20 -6.59 14.73
N ALA A 42 -51.44 -5.50 15.46
CA ALA A 42 -51.15 -5.31 16.89
C ALA A 42 -52.43 -4.70 17.55
N PRO A 43 -52.57 -4.45 18.88
CA PRO A 43 -51.91 -4.91 20.13
C PRO A 43 -53.00 -5.26 21.22
N PRO A 44 -52.98 -4.88 22.54
CA PRO A 44 -51.97 -4.80 23.64
C PRO A 44 -52.41 -5.48 24.99
N SER A 45 -51.52 -5.61 26.01
CA SER A 45 -51.91 -5.69 27.44
C SER A 45 -50.76 -5.22 28.38
N ARG A 46 -50.83 -4.02 28.97
CA ARG A 46 -51.25 -3.65 30.36
C ARG A 46 -50.32 -4.07 31.53
N ALA A 47 -49.70 -3.03 32.11
CA ALA A 47 -49.64 -2.61 33.52
C ALA A 47 -49.03 -3.51 34.61
N GLY A 48 -48.05 -2.92 35.33
CA GLY A 48 -47.64 -3.34 36.69
C GLY A 48 -46.41 -2.57 37.20
N MET A 49 -46.61 -1.43 37.88
CA MET A 49 -45.60 -0.77 38.71
C MET A 49 -46.14 -0.65 40.14
N ASN A 50 -45.36 -1.09 41.13
CA ASN A 50 -45.11 -0.43 42.43
C ASN A 50 -44.26 -1.31 43.36
N GLY A 51 -43.15 -0.77 43.90
CA GLY A 51 -42.32 -1.42 44.94
C GLY A 51 -40.87 -0.88 45.12
N VAL A 52 -40.74 0.30 45.76
CA VAL A 52 -39.69 0.92 46.66
C VAL A 52 -38.35 0.16 46.96
N PRO A 53 -37.21 0.75 47.47
CA PRO A 53 -36.69 2.14 47.63
C PRO A 53 -35.23 2.39 47.12
N LYS A 54 -34.80 3.67 47.25
CA LYS A 54 -33.51 4.30 46.93
C LYS A 54 -32.24 3.61 47.47
N LEU A 55 -31.18 3.60 46.65
CA LEU A 55 -29.78 3.73 47.06
C LEU A 55 -29.04 4.60 46.01
N ASN A 56 -28.46 5.71 46.46
CA ASN A 56 -27.57 6.55 45.65
C ASN A 56 -26.15 6.34 46.20
N PRO A 57 -25.16 6.05 45.36
CA PRO A 57 -24.04 6.96 45.34
C PRO A 57 -23.56 7.26 43.92
N LYS A 58 -23.40 8.56 43.67
CA LYS A 58 -22.55 9.20 42.66
C LYS A 58 -21.65 8.24 41.87
N PHE A 59 -22.05 7.90 40.65
CA PHE A 59 -21.12 7.58 39.57
C PHE A 59 -21.39 8.52 38.41
N SER A 60 -20.40 9.35 38.11
CA SER A 60 -20.33 10.12 36.89
C SER A 60 -20.46 9.15 35.72
N THR A 61 -21.58 9.19 35.01
CA THR A 61 -21.69 8.55 33.69
C THR A 61 -20.80 9.35 32.75
N ARG A 62 -19.49 9.02 32.70
CA ARG A 62 -18.74 9.19 31.46
C ARG A 62 -19.54 8.47 30.40
N ARG A 63 -20.06 9.20 29.41
CA ARG A 63 -20.65 8.63 28.21
C ARG A 63 -19.67 7.58 27.70
N ALA A 64 -20.05 6.31 27.80
CA ALA A 64 -19.39 5.25 27.07
C ALA A 64 -19.55 5.63 25.60
N GLY A 65 -18.50 6.23 25.03
CA GLY A 65 -18.39 6.36 23.59
C GLY A 65 -18.55 4.95 23.03
N THR A 66 -19.49 4.78 22.11
CA THR A 66 -19.70 3.53 21.40
C THR A 66 -18.35 3.11 20.82
N SER A 67 -17.71 2.10 21.42
CA SER A 67 -16.52 1.48 20.85
C SER A 67 -16.98 0.78 19.57
N LYS A 68 -16.96 1.51 18.45
CA LYS A 68 -17.15 0.90 17.14
C LYS A 68 -16.15 -0.24 17.05
N VAL A 69 -16.65 -1.46 16.89
CA VAL A 69 -15.78 -2.60 16.61
C VAL A 69 -15.02 -2.25 15.32
N PRO A 70 -13.68 -2.21 15.36
CA PRO A 70 -12.90 -1.81 14.20
C PRO A 70 -13.16 -2.77 13.04
N ILE A 71 -13.35 -2.23 11.83
CA ILE A 71 -13.50 -3.04 10.63
C ILE A 71 -12.12 -3.61 10.30
N ILE A 72 -11.94 -4.91 10.56
CA ILE A 72 -10.69 -5.62 10.28
C ILE A 72 -10.69 -6.04 8.80
N ASN A 73 -9.70 -5.57 8.04
CA ASN A 73 -9.51 -6.01 6.66
C ASN A 73 -8.51 -7.17 6.60
N PHE A 74 -9.00 -8.37 6.27
CA PHE A 74 -8.18 -9.59 6.13
C PHE A 74 -7.52 -9.75 4.76
N GLU A 75 -7.90 -8.94 3.77
CA GLU A 75 -7.37 -9.04 2.40
C GLU A 75 -5.99 -8.40 2.25
N VAL A 76 -5.56 -7.64 3.26
CA VAL A 76 -4.34 -6.84 3.26
C VAL A 76 -3.33 -7.41 4.26
N SER A 77 -2.08 -7.58 3.84
CA SER A 77 -1.00 -7.92 4.76
C SER A 77 -0.84 -6.88 5.89
N HIS A 78 -1.12 -7.34 7.11
CA HIS A 78 -1.09 -6.54 8.33
C HIS A 78 0.31 -5.98 8.64
N HIS A 79 1.38 -6.77 8.46
CA HIS A 79 2.74 -6.30 8.70
C HIS A 79 3.15 -5.19 7.71
N ARG A 80 2.73 -5.27 6.45
CA ARG A 80 3.01 -4.22 5.44
C ARG A 80 2.25 -2.93 5.75
N ALA A 81 0.98 -3.04 6.13
CA ALA A 81 0.16 -1.90 6.53
C ALA A 81 0.78 -1.16 7.73
N VAL A 82 1.15 -1.89 8.79
CA VAL A 82 1.77 -1.31 9.98
C VAL A 82 3.16 -0.73 9.66
N ALA A 83 3.97 -1.42 8.86
CA ALA A 83 5.27 -0.91 8.41
C ALA A 83 5.14 0.41 7.62
N ALA A 84 4.16 0.51 6.71
CA ALA A 84 3.92 1.71 5.91
C ALA A 84 3.58 2.91 6.80
N VAL A 85 2.74 2.70 7.83
CA VAL A 85 2.38 3.75 8.79
C VAL A 85 3.57 4.15 9.67
N ARG A 86 4.38 3.19 10.13
CA ARG A 86 5.60 3.47 10.91
C ARG A 86 6.62 4.27 10.10
N LEU A 87 6.84 3.91 8.83
CA LEU A 87 7.72 4.67 7.92
C LEU A 87 7.18 6.09 7.66
N LEU A 88 5.87 6.23 7.45
CA LEU A 88 5.23 7.53 7.27
C LEU A 88 5.40 8.43 8.50
N ARG A 89 5.32 7.86 9.72
CA ARG A 89 5.56 8.58 10.97
C ARG A 89 7.02 9.01 11.10
N ALA A 90 7.96 8.15 10.71
CA ALA A 90 9.39 8.47 10.71
C ALA A 90 9.68 9.65 9.76
N ASP A 91 9.17 9.62 8.53
CA ASP A 91 9.38 10.70 7.55
C ASP A 91 8.74 12.03 7.98
N LYS A 92 7.59 11.99 8.66
CA LYS A 92 6.91 13.20 9.19
C LYS A 92 7.51 13.72 10.50
N GLY A 93 8.59 13.11 11.01
CA GLY A 93 9.18 13.47 12.31
C GLY A 93 8.29 13.17 13.52
N LYS A 94 7.15 12.49 13.32
CA LYS A 94 6.19 12.16 14.38
C LYS A 94 6.63 10.97 15.22
N ALA A 95 7.47 10.08 14.68
CA ALA A 95 8.01 8.95 15.43
C ALA A 95 8.71 9.38 16.74
N PHE A 96 9.43 10.51 16.72
CA PHE A 96 10.06 11.07 17.91
C PHE A 96 9.05 11.65 18.90
N VAL A 97 8.02 12.35 18.41
CA VAL A 97 6.93 12.90 19.24
C VAL A 97 6.17 11.79 19.96
N ASP A 98 5.93 10.68 19.28
CA ASP A 98 5.25 9.54 19.86
C ASP A 98 6.11 8.84 20.92
N LEU A 99 7.43 8.75 20.72
CA LEU A 99 8.39 8.24 21.71
C LEU A 99 8.46 9.14 22.96
N LEU A 100 8.32 10.46 22.81
CA LEU A 100 8.19 11.37 23.96
C LEU A 100 6.85 11.18 24.70
N ASN A 101 5.81 10.77 23.97
CA ASN A 101 4.50 10.46 24.54
C ASN A 101 4.39 9.03 25.10
N GLU A 102 5.37 8.15 24.91
CA GLU A 102 5.38 6.77 25.45
C GLU A 102 5.38 6.74 26.98
N LYS A 103 5.89 7.78 27.65
CA LYS A 103 5.73 7.92 29.12
C LYS A 103 4.28 8.21 29.54
N ALA A 104 3.37 8.47 28.60
CA ALA A 104 2.00 8.85 28.91
C ALA A 104 1.00 7.70 28.85
N ASN A 105 1.00 6.77 27.88
CA ASN A 105 0.02 5.65 27.84
C ASN A 105 0.43 4.53 26.86
N ASP A 106 0.70 3.35 27.40
CA ASP A 106 0.62 1.98 26.87
C ASP A 106 0.96 1.62 25.39
N SER A 107 1.88 0.67 25.32
CA SER A 107 2.41 -0.07 24.18
C SER A 107 1.37 -0.96 23.49
N GLY A 108 1.28 -0.89 22.15
CA GLY A 108 0.56 -1.85 21.31
C GLY A 108 -0.85 -1.44 20.90
N GLU A 109 -1.72 -1.08 21.84
CA GLU A 109 -3.11 -0.68 21.53
C GLU A 109 -3.19 0.64 20.76
N ASN A 110 -2.26 1.56 21.03
CA ASN A 110 -2.18 2.84 20.34
C ASN A 110 -1.76 2.70 18.87
N GLU A 111 -0.86 1.77 18.53
CA GLU A 111 -0.37 1.62 17.16
C GLU A 111 -1.49 1.25 16.20
N MET A 112 -2.40 0.35 16.63
CA MET A 112 -3.55 -0.03 15.83
C MET A 112 -4.50 1.16 15.60
N GLY A 113 -4.74 1.98 16.63
CA GLY A 113 -5.52 3.20 16.49
C GLY A 113 -4.91 4.23 15.54
N TYR A 114 -3.58 4.28 15.40
CA TYR A 114 -2.93 5.11 14.38
C TYR A 114 -3.06 4.53 12.98
N VAL A 115 -2.95 3.21 12.82
CA VAL A 115 -3.16 2.53 11.54
C VAL A 115 -4.58 2.78 11.07
N GLU A 116 -5.57 2.61 11.93
CA GLU A 116 -6.98 2.89 11.62
C GLU A 116 -7.20 4.34 11.18
N ARG A 117 -6.64 5.31 11.93
CA ARG A 117 -6.74 6.74 11.55
C ARG A 117 -6.04 7.07 10.24
N THR A 118 -4.97 6.37 9.89
CA THR A 118 -4.14 6.69 8.72
C THR A 118 -4.65 6.00 7.46
N LEU A 119 -5.05 4.74 7.57
CA LEU A 119 -5.46 3.90 6.44
C LEU A 119 -6.99 3.80 6.29
N GLY A 120 -7.75 4.20 7.31
CA GLY A 120 -9.22 4.09 7.33
C GLY A 120 -9.75 2.69 7.68
N PHE A 121 -8.87 1.75 8.01
CA PHE A 121 -9.22 0.40 8.45
C PHE A 121 -8.23 -0.12 9.48
N SER A 122 -8.67 -1.09 10.29
CA SER A 122 -7.80 -1.76 11.26
C SER A 122 -7.24 -3.05 10.69
N THR A 123 -6.05 -3.40 11.16
CA THR A 123 -5.44 -4.70 10.92
C THR A 123 -5.72 -5.64 12.09
N ARG A 124 -5.63 -6.96 11.89
CA ARG A 124 -5.61 -7.91 13.03
C ARG A 124 -4.44 -7.60 13.97
N HIS A 125 -4.52 -8.06 15.21
CA HIS A 125 -3.39 -7.98 16.15
C HIS A 125 -2.16 -8.68 15.58
N LEU A 126 -1.00 -8.01 15.68
CA LEU A 126 0.27 -8.59 15.28
C LEU A 126 0.75 -9.55 16.37
N ASP A 127 1.17 -10.74 15.96
CA ASP A 127 1.92 -11.63 16.85
C ASP A 127 3.41 -11.21 16.91
N ASP A 128 4.19 -11.84 17.79
CA ASP A 128 5.62 -11.52 17.95
C ASP A 128 6.42 -11.70 16.65
N ARG A 129 6.00 -12.62 15.77
CA ARG A 129 6.67 -12.88 14.49
C ARG A 129 6.39 -11.75 13.51
N ASP A 130 5.14 -11.32 13.42
CA ASP A 130 4.70 -10.18 12.62
C ASP A 130 5.40 -8.91 13.10
N ILE A 131 5.51 -8.68 14.41
CA ILE A 131 6.24 -7.53 14.99
C ILE A 131 7.73 -7.54 14.57
N ARG A 132 8.39 -8.70 14.65
CA ARG A 132 9.78 -8.84 14.19
C ARG A 132 9.91 -8.54 12.70
N LEU A 133 9.00 -9.04 11.88
CA LEU A 133 9.00 -8.78 10.44
C LEU A 133 8.79 -7.29 10.13
N VAL A 134 7.85 -6.63 10.81
CA VAL A 134 7.66 -5.18 10.69
C VAL A 134 8.95 -4.43 11.01
N THR A 135 9.62 -4.79 12.11
CA THR A 135 10.89 -4.16 12.50
C THR A 135 11.97 -4.35 11.43
N VAL A 136 12.11 -5.54 10.87
CA VAL A 136 13.05 -5.83 9.77
C VAL A 136 12.74 -4.99 8.54
N ILE A 137 11.47 -4.92 8.13
CA ILE A 137 11.03 -4.13 6.98
C ILE A 137 11.31 -2.65 7.21
N VAL A 138 10.90 -2.09 8.36
CA VAL A 138 11.06 -0.66 8.67
C VAL A 138 12.54 -0.30 8.75
N ALA A 139 13.33 -1.02 9.56
CA ALA A 139 14.75 -0.74 9.73
C ALA A 139 15.52 -0.93 8.42
N GLY A 140 15.18 -1.96 7.65
CA GLY A 140 15.78 -2.23 6.35
C GLY A 140 15.46 -1.16 5.31
N THR A 141 14.20 -0.73 5.24
CA THR A 141 13.75 0.33 4.33
C THR A 141 14.43 1.66 4.66
N VAL A 142 14.54 2.03 5.94
CA VAL A 142 15.26 3.23 6.37
C VAL A 142 16.74 3.16 6.00
N ARG A 143 17.39 2.02 6.25
CA ARG A 143 18.81 1.80 5.93
C ARG A 143 19.11 1.97 4.44
N TRP A 144 18.26 1.43 3.58
CA TRP A 144 18.44 1.46 2.12
C TRP A 144 17.66 2.57 1.42
N LYS A 145 17.14 3.54 2.18
CA LYS A 145 16.20 4.56 1.68
C LYS A 145 16.75 5.34 0.49
N ARG A 146 18.03 5.76 0.51
CA ARG A 146 18.64 6.54 -0.59
C ARG A 146 18.67 5.74 -1.89
N TYR A 147 19.13 4.49 -1.81
CA TYR A 147 19.18 3.60 -2.96
C TYR A 147 17.77 3.30 -3.50
N ILE A 148 16.83 2.98 -2.62
CA ILE A 148 15.44 2.69 -2.98
C ILE A 148 14.77 3.92 -3.64
N ASP A 149 14.91 5.11 -3.04
CA ASP A 149 14.35 6.35 -3.58
C ASP A 149 14.93 6.66 -4.96
N TYR A 150 16.24 6.45 -5.16
CA TYR A 150 16.88 6.61 -6.45
C TYR A 150 16.31 5.66 -7.51
N LEU A 151 16.09 4.39 -7.16
CA LEU A 151 15.48 3.43 -8.07
C LEU A 151 14.03 3.81 -8.40
N ILE A 152 13.20 4.16 -7.40
CA ILE A 152 11.82 4.58 -7.64
C ILE A 152 11.79 5.78 -8.58
N MET A 153 12.62 6.79 -8.31
CA MET A 153 12.73 7.99 -9.16
C MET A 153 13.15 7.63 -10.60
N SER A 154 14.12 6.72 -10.77
CA SER A 154 14.59 6.27 -12.08
C SER A 154 13.54 5.44 -12.85
N LEU A 155 12.64 4.77 -12.13
CA LEU A 155 11.58 3.97 -12.73
C LEU A 155 10.34 4.80 -13.09
N CYS A 156 10.13 5.95 -12.42
CA CYS A 156 9.12 6.93 -12.78
C CYS A 156 9.49 7.65 -14.08
N SER A 157 8.50 7.89 -14.95
CA SER A 157 8.74 8.54 -16.24
C SER A 157 9.18 10.01 -16.11
N GLU A 158 8.76 10.69 -15.04
CA GLU A 158 9.09 12.08 -14.78
C GLU A 158 9.40 12.28 -13.29
N GLU A 159 10.38 13.13 -12.98
CA GLU A 159 10.73 13.49 -11.59
C GLU A 159 9.54 14.09 -10.83
N LYS A 160 8.70 14.87 -11.52
CA LYS A 160 7.47 15.45 -10.96
C LYS A 160 6.52 14.40 -10.39
N VAL A 161 6.50 13.19 -10.94
CA VAL A 161 5.65 12.10 -10.46
C VAL A 161 6.13 11.60 -9.10
N PHE A 162 7.45 11.55 -8.89
CA PHE A 162 8.04 11.18 -7.60
C PHE A 162 7.77 12.26 -6.55
N SER A 163 8.01 13.53 -6.88
CA SER A 163 7.86 14.65 -5.93
C SER A 163 6.41 14.92 -5.53
N ASN A 164 5.45 14.70 -6.44
CA ASN A 164 4.01 14.85 -6.15
C ASN A 164 3.35 13.54 -5.70
N MET A 165 4.13 12.48 -5.47
CA MET A 165 3.59 11.21 -5.04
C MET A 165 2.99 11.32 -3.63
N GLU A 166 1.86 10.66 -3.43
CA GLU A 166 1.25 10.60 -2.11
C GLU A 166 2.22 9.95 -1.11
N PRO A 167 2.45 10.54 0.08
CA PRO A 167 3.46 10.03 1.00
C PRO A 167 3.27 8.57 1.40
N LEU A 168 2.02 8.12 1.56
CA LEU A 168 1.72 6.73 1.92
C LEU A 168 1.97 5.78 0.75
N LEU A 169 1.66 6.19 -0.49
CA LEU A 169 1.99 5.44 -1.70
C LEU A 169 3.50 5.23 -1.85
N LEU A 170 4.28 6.27 -1.54
CA LEU A 170 5.74 6.17 -1.55
C LEU A 170 6.26 5.17 -0.52
N GLN A 171 5.66 5.09 0.68
CA GLN A 171 6.05 4.07 1.66
C GLN A 171 5.72 2.66 1.20
N ILE A 172 4.55 2.44 0.58
CA ILE A 172 4.17 1.13 0.04
C ILE A 172 5.17 0.69 -1.04
N LEU A 173 5.54 1.59 -1.95
CA LEU A 173 6.57 1.31 -2.95
C LEU A 173 7.92 1.01 -2.31
N ARG A 174 8.36 1.79 -1.32
CA ARG A 174 9.63 1.55 -0.63
C ARG A 174 9.68 0.17 0.05
N ILE A 175 8.58 -0.23 0.68
CA ILE A 175 8.45 -1.58 1.26
C ILE A 175 8.57 -2.63 0.17
N GLY A 176 7.81 -2.52 -0.92
CA GLY A 176 7.87 -3.47 -2.02
C GLY A 176 9.27 -3.58 -2.67
N PHE A 177 9.97 -2.45 -2.84
CA PHE A 177 11.35 -2.43 -3.35
C PHE A 177 12.30 -3.11 -2.38
N PHE A 178 12.21 -2.81 -1.09
CA PHE A 178 13.04 -3.44 -0.06
C PHE A 178 12.80 -4.95 -0.01
N GLU A 179 11.53 -5.39 -0.05
CA GLU A 179 11.17 -6.80 -0.06
C GLU A 179 11.74 -7.54 -1.28
N ILE A 180 11.64 -6.95 -2.49
CA ILE A 180 12.16 -7.56 -3.73
C ILE A 180 13.69 -7.59 -3.79
N LEU A 181 14.35 -6.53 -3.31
CA LEU A 181 15.79 -6.35 -3.48
C LEU A 181 16.62 -6.94 -2.35
N LYS A 182 16.09 -6.98 -1.13
CA LYS A 182 16.87 -7.27 0.08
C LYS A 182 16.27 -8.41 0.92
N LEU A 183 15.00 -8.76 0.72
CA LEU A 183 14.40 -9.91 1.38
C LEU A 183 14.19 -11.05 0.38
N ASN A 184 14.24 -12.29 0.87
CA ASN A 184 13.97 -13.48 0.06
C ASN A 184 12.46 -13.79 0.00
N VAL A 185 11.64 -12.76 -0.22
CA VAL A 185 10.18 -12.91 -0.36
C VAL A 185 9.85 -13.16 -1.83
N PRO A 186 8.97 -14.14 -2.16
CA PRO A 186 8.57 -14.38 -3.54
C PRO A 186 8.01 -13.12 -4.21
N ALA A 187 8.54 -12.77 -5.39
CA ALA A 187 8.21 -11.53 -6.10
C ALA A 187 6.71 -11.35 -6.34
N TYR A 188 6.00 -12.42 -6.74
CA TYR A 188 4.56 -12.37 -6.99
C TYR A 188 3.77 -12.00 -5.71
N ALA A 189 4.20 -12.51 -4.56
CA ALA A 189 3.56 -12.24 -3.27
C ALA A 189 3.78 -10.78 -2.86
N VAL A 190 4.99 -10.25 -3.05
CA VAL A 190 5.27 -8.83 -2.78
C VAL A 190 4.40 -7.93 -3.65
N VAL A 191 4.33 -8.21 -4.96
CA VAL A 191 3.54 -7.38 -5.89
C VAL A 191 2.06 -7.41 -5.53
N ASP A 192 1.47 -8.60 -5.39
CA ASP A 192 0.04 -8.74 -5.14
C ASP A 192 -0.37 -8.07 -3.82
N GLU A 193 0.38 -8.30 -2.75
CA GLU A 193 0.11 -7.75 -1.42
C GLU A 193 0.23 -6.23 -1.36
N ASN A 194 1.28 -5.66 -1.97
CA ASN A 194 1.44 -4.20 -2.01
C ASN A 194 0.38 -3.54 -2.91
N VAL A 195 -0.05 -4.21 -3.98
CA VAL A 195 -1.15 -3.74 -4.85
C VAL A 195 -2.48 -3.76 -4.10
N ARG A 196 -2.79 -4.83 -3.36
CA ARG A 196 -3.99 -4.90 -2.51
C ARG A 196 -3.99 -3.81 -1.45
N LEU A 197 -2.88 -3.66 -0.72
CA LEU A 197 -2.71 -2.61 0.28
C LEU A 197 -2.96 -1.22 -0.33
N ALA A 198 -2.39 -0.93 -1.49
CA ALA A 198 -2.60 0.34 -2.17
C ALA A 198 -4.04 0.55 -2.66
N LYS A 199 -4.74 -0.51 -3.11
CA LYS A 199 -6.14 -0.41 -3.53
C LYS A 199 -7.08 -0.07 -2.38
N VAL A 200 -6.81 -0.59 -1.19
CA VAL A 200 -7.64 -0.38 -0.01
C VAL A 200 -7.31 0.95 0.68
N ALA A 201 -6.01 1.28 0.81
CA ALA A 201 -5.56 2.42 1.61
C ALA A 201 -5.50 3.75 0.87
N LEU A 202 -5.54 3.76 -0.47
CA LEU A 202 -5.30 4.95 -1.28
C LEU A 202 -6.42 5.18 -2.31
N ARG A 203 -6.31 6.29 -3.05
CA ARG A 203 -7.21 6.65 -4.13
C ARG A 203 -7.31 5.56 -5.23
N PRO A 204 -8.45 5.50 -5.95
CA PRO A 204 -8.58 4.66 -7.13
C PRO A 204 -7.42 4.85 -8.12
N GLY A 205 -6.89 3.75 -8.64
CA GLY A 205 -5.74 3.74 -9.56
C GLY A 205 -4.36 3.64 -8.91
N ALA A 206 -4.22 3.90 -7.60
CA ALA A 206 -2.94 3.77 -6.90
C ALA A 206 -2.37 2.34 -6.99
N GLY A 207 -3.21 1.31 -6.84
CA GLY A 207 -2.80 -0.08 -6.99
C GLY A 207 -2.25 -0.40 -8.40
N ASN A 208 -2.77 0.22 -9.45
CA ASN A 208 -2.27 0.02 -10.81
C ASN A 208 -0.87 0.62 -10.98
N MET A 209 -0.63 1.78 -10.36
CA MET A 209 0.69 2.41 -10.34
C MET A 209 1.72 1.55 -9.58
N VAL A 210 1.36 1.04 -8.40
CA VAL A 210 2.21 0.10 -7.66
C VAL A 210 2.55 -1.13 -8.50
N ASN A 211 1.54 -1.74 -9.11
CA ASN A 211 1.75 -2.91 -9.98
C ASN A 211 2.70 -2.60 -11.15
N ALA A 212 2.49 -1.48 -11.83
CA ALA A 212 3.31 -1.08 -12.97
C ALA A 212 4.78 -0.86 -12.58
N ILE A 213 5.03 -0.14 -11.48
CA ILE A 213 6.39 0.16 -11.02
C ILE A 213 7.09 -1.10 -10.51
N LEU A 214 6.44 -1.93 -9.68
CA LEU A 214 7.05 -3.15 -9.16
C LEU A 214 7.32 -4.19 -10.25
N ARG A 215 6.43 -4.32 -11.25
CA ARG A 215 6.69 -5.20 -12.40
C ARG A 215 7.87 -4.70 -13.25
N LYS A 216 7.99 -3.39 -13.45
CA LYS A 216 9.15 -2.80 -14.11
C LYS A 216 10.44 -3.09 -13.33
N LEU A 217 10.41 -3.00 -12.00
CA LEU A 217 11.54 -3.35 -11.14
C LEU A 217 11.95 -4.82 -11.31
N LEU A 218 10.98 -5.74 -11.32
CA LEU A 218 11.26 -7.18 -11.50
C LEU A 218 11.94 -7.47 -12.83
N LEU A 219 11.44 -6.89 -13.92
CA LEU A 219 12.04 -7.07 -15.25
C LEU A 219 13.49 -6.55 -15.29
N LEU A 220 13.76 -5.40 -14.68
CA LEU A 220 15.11 -4.84 -14.61
C LEU A 220 16.04 -5.67 -13.72
N LYS A 221 15.50 -6.27 -12.64
CA LYS A 221 16.24 -7.18 -11.76
C LYS A 221 16.57 -8.50 -12.45
N GLU A 222 15.66 -9.04 -13.26
CA GLU A 222 15.88 -10.27 -14.04
C GLU A 222 16.91 -10.08 -15.16
N THR A 223 16.92 -8.89 -15.78
CA THR A 223 17.87 -8.53 -16.85
C THR A 223 19.17 -7.93 -16.32
N ASP A 224 19.38 -7.94 -15.00
CA ASP A 224 20.52 -7.29 -14.31
C ASP A 224 20.82 -5.85 -14.80
N SER A 225 19.76 -5.12 -15.12
CA SER A 225 19.80 -3.79 -15.76
C SER A 225 19.23 -2.72 -14.82
N LEU A 226 19.38 -2.92 -13.51
CA LEU A 226 18.92 -1.93 -12.52
C LEU A 226 19.66 -0.61 -12.74
N PRO A 227 18.96 0.54 -12.73
CA PRO A 227 19.61 1.82 -12.89
C PRO A 227 20.58 2.03 -11.72
N LEU A 228 21.82 2.34 -12.05
CA LEU A 228 22.86 2.70 -11.09
C LEU A 228 23.27 4.15 -11.35
N PRO A 229 23.52 4.93 -10.28
CA PRO A 229 24.02 6.29 -10.44
C PRO A 229 25.39 6.23 -11.12
N LYS A 230 25.57 7.04 -12.17
CA LYS A 230 26.84 7.12 -12.90
C LYS A 230 27.92 7.69 -11.97
N ILE A 231 29.03 6.97 -11.84
CA ILE A 231 30.20 7.41 -11.10
C ILE A 231 31.11 8.14 -12.08
N GLU A 232 30.68 9.33 -12.49
CA GLU A 232 31.38 10.16 -13.47
C GLU A 232 31.45 11.61 -12.98
N GLY A 233 32.49 12.33 -13.40
CA GLY A 233 32.71 13.73 -13.06
C GLY A 233 33.69 13.95 -11.90
N ASP A 234 33.55 15.11 -11.26
CA ASP A 234 34.33 15.59 -10.13
C ASP A 234 34.14 14.74 -8.86
N ASP A 235 35.11 14.76 -7.94
CA ASP A 235 35.14 13.93 -6.73
C ASP A 235 33.83 14.01 -5.93
N ARG A 236 33.19 15.18 -5.90
CA ARG A 236 31.88 15.37 -5.26
C ARG A 236 30.75 14.62 -5.96
N ALA A 237 30.76 14.56 -7.29
CA ALA A 237 29.77 13.81 -8.06
C ALA A 237 29.94 12.30 -7.83
N GLN A 238 31.17 11.82 -7.80
CA GLN A 238 31.49 10.42 -7.50
C GLN A 238 31.07 10.06 -6.06
N ALA A 239 31.41 10.90 -5.08
CA ALA A 239 31.00 10.70 -3.68
C ALA A 239 29.47 10.66 -3.54
N ARG A 240 28.73 11.51 -4.26
CA ARG A 240 27.25 11.45 -4.31
C ARG A 240 26.74 10.14 -4.89
N ALA A 241 27.31 9.66 -6.00
CA ALA A 241 26.90 8.39 -6.61
C ALA A 241 27.12 7.20 -5.66
N LEU A 242 28.30 7.14 -5.02
CA LEU A 242 28.60 6.13 -4.00
C LEU A 242 27.66 6.24 -2.79
N SER A 243 27.27 7.47 -2.40
CA SER A 243 26.34 7.71 -1.28
C SER A 243 24.96 7.12 -1.50
N ILE A 244 24.54 7.08 -2.76
CA ILE A 244 23.28 6.49 -3.16
C ILE A 244 23.41 4.97 -3.16
N ILE A 245 24.46 4.42 -3.78
CA ILE A 245 24.69 2.97 -3.90
C ILE A 245 24.75 2.31 -2.51
N TYR A 246 25.55 2.87 -1.61
CA TYR A 246 25.75 2.31 -0.27
C TYR A 246 24.78 2.87 0.78
N SER A 247 23.94 3.83 0.41
CA SER A 247 23.01 4.52 1.32
C SER A 247 23.71 5.16 2.53
N HIS A 248 24.96 5.59 2.36
CA HIS A 248 25.76 6.30 3.37
C HIS A 248 25.69 7.82 3.19
N PRO A 249 25.90 8.63 4.24
CA PRO A 249 26.04 10.07 4.09
C PRO A 249 27.30 10.39 3.27
N VAL A 250 27.23 11.45 2.46
CA VAL A 250 28.36 11.90 1.61
C VAL A 250 29.60 12.22 2.44
N SER A 251 29.44 12.60 3.72
CA SER A 251 30.56 12.96 4.60
C SER A 251 31.47 11.80 5.01
N ILE A 252 31.02 10.54 4.87
CA ILE A 252 31.81 9.36 5.26
C ILE A 252 32.33 8.58 4.05
N ILE A 253 32.14 9.12 2.85
CA ILE A 253 32.57 8.56 1.57
C ILE A 253 33.79 9.33 1.11
#